data_AF-A0A942LJT8-F1
#
_entry.id   AF-A0A942LJT8-F1
#
_cell.length_a   1.000
_cell.length_b   1.000
_cell.length_c   1.000
_cell.angle_alpha   90.00
_cell.angle_beta   90.00
_cell.angle_gamma   90.00
#
_symmetry.space_group_name_H-M   'P 1'
#
loop_
_entity.id
_entity.type
_entity.pdbx_description
1 polymer ?
#
loop_
_entity_poly.entity_id
_entity_poly.type
_entity_poly.pdbx_seq_one_letter_code
_entity_poly.pdbx_strand_id
1 'polypeptide(L)'
;MKNFFTNSILISFFCIILFAPSLIAQDDWRGSTIETKDNFPYLKEKYEMTLDQTFDTVWEAAKKSIEEINCSIITANTRQDDEGLYRGTIQSDFCIFAVGDTTLQNMRYYSIDLPFIRGGVWANGRMQYKIIVRETQDNKVYVLLTGEISGMESHVTSKVHFWKSNGFKESMMIERIKMNLGLPHELKEKL
;
A
#
# COMPACT_ATOMS: atom_id res chain seq x y z
N MET A 1 66.86 -16.14 9.26
CA MET A 1 65.73 -16.98 9.67
C MET A 1 65.82 -17.23 11.16
N LYS A 2 64.99 -16.57 11.96
CA LYS A 2 64.89 -16.76 13.42
C LYS A 2 63.42 -16.92 13.79
N ASN A 3 63.16 -17.98 14.55
CA ASN A 3 61.87 -18.39 15.09
C ASN A 3 61.32 -17.38 16.11
N PHE A 4 60.00 -17.20 16.13
CA PHE A 4 59.21 -16.69 17.27
C PHE A 4 57.92 -17.53 17.30
N PHE A 5 57.89 -18.60 18.10
CA PHE A 5 57.17 -18.68 19.39
C PHE A 5 55.75 -18.09 19.32
N THR A 6 54.71 -18.89 19.03
CA THR A 6 53.85 -19.58 20.02
C THR A 6 53.62 -18.81 21.31
N ASN A 7 52.48 -18.12 21.40
CA ASN A 7 51.61 -18.00 22.58
C ASN A 7 50.66 -16.81 22.37
N SER A 8 49.43 -17.07 21.94
CA SER A 8 48.30 -16.17 22.22
C SER A 8 46.97 -16.91 22.05
N ILE A 9 46.88 -18.09 22.66
CA ILE A 9 45.60 -18.71 23.04
C ILE A 9 45.41 -18.32 24.50
N LEU A 10 44.20 -17.88 24.86
CA LEU A 10 43.82 -17.19 26.12
C LEU A 10 44.11 -15.69 26.12
N ILE A 11 43.19 -14.91 25.57
CA ILE A 11 42.55 -13.77 26.24
C ILE A 11 41.39 -13.34 25.32
N SER A 12 40.24 -13.04 25.93
CA SER A 12 39.04 -12.47 25.31
C SER A 12 37.99 -13.44 24.74
N PHE A 13 37.63 -14.45 25.53
CA PHE A 13 36.28 -15.05 25.51
C PHE A 13 35.30 -14.22 26.40
N PHE A 14 35.48 -12.89 26.43
CA PHE A 14 34.77 -11.96 27.32
C PHE A 14 34.38 -10.66 26.60
N CYS A 15 33.86 -10.77 25.38
CA CYS A 15 33.32 -9.64 24.63
C CYS A 15 31.97 -9.94 23.93
N ILE A 16 31.28 -11.04 24.27
CA ILE A 16 30.02 -11.44 23.62
C ILE A 16 28.76 -10.94 24.37
N ILE A 17 28.88 -10.17 25.46
CA ILE A 17 27.73 -9.75 26.29
C ILE A 17 27.58 -8.22 26.42
N LEU A 18 28.10 -7.41 25.48
CA LEU A 18 27.93 -5.94 25.52
C LEU A 18 27.41 -5.31 24.22
N PHE A 19 26.91 -6.11 23.28
CA PHE A 19 26.14 -5.63 22.13
C PHE A 19 24.82 -6.41 22.01
N ALA A 20 24.02 -6.39 23.07
CA ALA A 20 22.58 -6.56 22.93
C ALA A 20 21.97 -5.16 22.80
N PRO A 21 21.83 -4.60 21.58
CA PRO A 21 20.94 -3.47 21.41
C PRO A 21 19.53 -3.99 21.66
N SER A 22 19.00 -3.66 22.84
CA SER A 22 17.60 -3.25 23.00
C SER A 22 16.58 -4.05 22.17
N LEU A 23 16.46 -5.35 22.44
CA LEU A 23 15.20 -6.08 22.27
C LEU A 23 14.31 -5.81 23.49
N ILE A 24 14.01 -4.52 23.72
CA ILE A 24 12.78 -4.17 24.39
C ILE A 24 11.78 -4.12 23.24
N ALA A 25 11.10 -5.24 23.02
CA ALA A 25 9.77 -5.20 22.44
C ALA A 25 8.99 -4.16 23.27
N GLN A 26 8.67 -3.02 22.66
CA GLN A 26 7.64 -2.15 23.23
C GLN A 26 6.38 -3.01 23.26
N ASP A 27 6.00 -3.46 24.45
CA ASP A 27 4.69 -4.02 24.70
C ASP A 27 3.66 -3.01 24.19
N ASP A 28 2.96 -3.44 23.15
CA ASP A 28 1.90 -2.70 22.48
C ASP A 28 0.73 -2.56 23.46
N TRP A 29 0.65 -1.43 24.15
CA TRP A 29 -0.44 -1.10 25.09
C TRP A 29 -1.78 -0.80 24.39
N ARG A 30 -1.87 -0.95 23.06
CA ARG A 30 -3.14 -1.01 22.34
C ARG A 30 -3.55 -2.46 22.26
N GLY A 31 -4.52 -2.84 23.08
CA GLY A 31 -5.13 -4.17 23.03
C GLY A 31 -5.41 -4.57 21.59
N SER A 32 -4.81 -5.68 21.16
CA SER A 32 -5.05 -6.32 19.88
C SER A 32 -6.48 -6.85 19.88
N THR A 33 -7.46 -5.97 19.69
CA THR A 33 -8.76 -6.38 19.20
C THR A 33 -8.53 -6.94 17.81
N ILE A 34 -8.70 -8.24 17.65
CA ILE A 34 -8.89 -8.89 16.36
C ILE A 34 -9.89 -8.02 15.60
N GLU A 35 -9.41 -7.24 14.63
CA GLU A 35 -10.26 -6.40 13.79
C GLU A 35 -11.08 -7.33 12.93
N THR A 36 -12.25 -7.69 13.42
CA THR A 36 -13.15 -8.57 12.70
C THR A 36 -13.57 -7.85 11.42
N LYS A 37 -13.58 -8.62 10.31
CA LYS A 37 -14.11 -8.22 9.00
C LYS A 37 -15.48 -7.54 9.09
N ASP A 38 -16.23 -7.82 10.16
CA ASP A 38 -17.53 -7.23 10.48
C ASP A 38 -17.51 -5.70 10.61
N ASN A 39 -16.41 -5.09 11.09
CA ASN A 39 -16.31 -3.63 11.24
C ASN A 39 -15.88 -2.92 9.95
N PHE A 40 -15.26 -3.63 9.00
CA PHE A 40 -14.70 -3.07 7.78
C PHE A 40 -15.12 -3.90 6.56
N PRO A 41 -16.32 -3.66 6.00
CA PRO A 41 -16.91 -4.51 4.97
C PRO A 41 -16.12 -4.54 3.65
N TYR A 42 -15.25 -3.56 3.43
CA TYR A 42 -14.42 -3.45 2.22
C TYR A 42 -13.01 -4.00 2.42
N LEU A 43 -12.65 -4.41 3.64
CA LEU A 43 -11.33 -4.93 3.94
C LEU A 43 -11.17 -6.34 3.35
N LYS A 44 -10.14 -6.52 2.53
CA LYS A 44 -9.76 -7.79 1.90
C LYS A 44 -8.26 -8.00 2.06
N GLU A 45 -7.83 -9.25 2.02
CA GLU A 45 -6.40 -9.57 1.96
C GLU A 45 -5.76 -9.12 0.65
N LYS A 46 -6.52 -9.25 -0.45
CA LYS A 46 -6.11 -8.82 -1.79
C LYS A 46 -7.27 -8.19 -2.54
N TYR A 47 -6.96 -7.15 -3.31
CA TYR A 47 -7.89 -6.52 -4.23
C TYR A 47 -7.52 -7.00 -5.63
N GLU A 48 -8.12 -8.11 -6.05
CA GLU A 48 -7.77 -8.77 -7.30
C GLU A 48 -9.02 -9.20 -8.09
N MET A 49 -8.84 -9.34 -9.39
CA MET A 49 -9.86 -9.88 -10.29
C MET A 49 -9.20 -10.51 -11.52
N THR A 50 -9.87 -11.50 -12.11
CA THR A 50 -9.50 -12.08 -13.40
C THR A 50 -10.60 -11.77 -14.40
N LEU A 51 -10.20 -11.28 -15.58
CA LEU A 51 -11.08 -10.71 -16.59
C LEU A 51 -10.91 -11.45 -17.90
N ASP A 52 -12.03 -11.73 -18.57
CA ASP A 52 -12.07 -12.23 -19.93
C ASP A 52 -12.03 -11.04 -20.91
N GLN A 53 -10.86 -10.40 -20.99
CA GLN A 53 -10.58 -9.18 -21.76
C GLN A 53 -9.12 -9.20 -22.22
N THR A 54 -8.77 -8.40 -23.23
CA THR A 54 -7.36 -8.27 -23.67
C THR A 54 -6.55 -7.41 -22.71
N PHE A 55 -5.22 -7.62 -22.68
CA PHE A 55 -4.31 -6.84 -21.84
C PHE A 55 -4.47 -5.34 -22.08
N ASP A 56 -4.44 -4.90 -23.34
CA ASP A 56 -4.52 -3.48 -23.70
C ASP A 56 -5.82 -2.84 -23.20
N THR A 57 -6.94 -3.55 -23.32
CA THR A 57 -8.25 -3.04 -22.86
C THR A 57 -8.25 -2.82 -21.34
N VAL A 58 -7.73 -3.80 -20.58
CA VAL A 58 -7.62 -3.69 -19.12
C VAL A 58 -6.59 -2.63 -18.70
N TRP A 59 -5.49 -2.54 -19.43
CA TRP A 59 -4.42 -1.57 -19.20
C TRP A 59 -4.92 -0.13 -19.34
N GLU A 60 -5.62 0.18 -20.44
CA GLU A 60 -6.20 1.51 -20.66
C GLU A 60 -7.30 1.83 -19.65
N ALA A 61 -8.18 0.87 -19.32
CA ALA A 61 -9.21 1.05 -18.31
C ALA A 61 -8.62 1.33 -16.91
N ALA A 62 -7.51 0.67 -16.56
CA ALA A 62 -6.81 0.89 -15.29
C ALA A 62 -6.20 2.28 -15.20
N LYS A 63 -5.54 2.77 -16.27
CA LYS A 63 -5.01 4.13 -16.31
C LYS A 63 -6.12 5.17 -16.20
N LYS A 64 -7.17 5.02 -17.02
CA LYS A 64 -8.34 5.90 -17.02
C LYS A 64 -8.99 6.00 -15.64
N SER A 65 -9.06 4.89 -14.91
CA SER A 65 -9.64 4.86 -13.55
C SER A 65 -8.85 5.69 -12.54
N ILE A 66 -7.52 5.80 -12.69
CA ILE A 66 -6.67 6.68 -11.86
C ILE A 66 -6.88 8.15 -12.27
N GLU A 67 -6.95 8.42 -13.56
CA GLU A 67 -7.13 9.77 -14.09
C GLU A 67 -8.50 10.36 -13.70
N GLU A 68 -9.56 9.54 -13.72
CA GLU A 68 -10.93 9.95 -13.36
C GLU A 68 -11.10 10.37 -11.89
N ILE A 69 -10.19 9.96 -11.01
CA ILE A 69 -10.15 10.45 -9.63
C ILE A 69 -9.23 11.67 -9.48
N ASN A 70 -8.92 12.35 -10.59
CA ASN A 70 -8.02 13.50 -10.68
C ASN A 70 -6.62 13.21 -10.09
N CYS A 71 -6.13 11.97 -10.26
CA CYS A 71 -4.83 11.57 -9.79
C CYS A 71 -3.86 11.35 -10.96
N SER A 72 -2.61 11.74 -10.77
CA SER A 72 -1.55 11.57 -11.77
C SER A 72 -0.97 10.16 -11.72
N ILE A 73 -0.51 9.68 -12.87
CA ILE A 73 0.26 8.42 -12.99
C ILE A 73 1.74 8.78 -13.01
N ILE A 74 2.52 8.29 -12.03
CA ILE A 74 3.96 8.54 -11.96
C ILE A 74 4.77 7.51 -12.76
N THR A 75 4.22 6.32 -12.95
CA THR A 75 4.88 5.24 -13.68
C THR A 75 3.84 4.32 -14.30
N ALA A 76 4.03 3.97 -15.58
CA ALA A 76 3.22 3.01 -16.29
C ALA A 76 4.12 2.22 -17.25
N ASN A 77 4.62 1.08 -16.79
CA ASN A 77 5.57 0.28 -17.54
C ASN A 77 4.95 -1.07 -17.91
N THR A 78 5.21 -1.50 -19.14
CA THR A 78 4.83 -2.83 -19.65
C THR A 78 6.06 -3.61 -20.08
N ARG A 79 5.97 -4.93 -20.06
CA ARG A 79 6.97 -5.86 -20.58
C ARG A 79 6.29 -7.17 -20.96
N GLN A 80 6.96 -8.00 -21.75
CA GLN A 80 6.59 -9.40 -21.93
C GLN A 80 7.49 -10.29 -21.07
N ASP A 81 6.97 -11.42 -20.62
CA ASP A 81 7.77 -12.48 -20.02
C ASP A 81 8.33 -13.44 -21.08
N ASP A 82 9.06 -14.47 -20.64
CA ASP A 82 9.70 -15.46 -21.51
C ASP A 82 8.69 -16.31 -22.30
N GLU A 83 7.43 -16.33 -21.87
CA GLU A 83 6.32 -17.02 -22.54
C GLU A 83 5.59 -16.10 -23.54
N GLY A 84 6.01 -14.83 -23.64
CA GLY A 84 5.41 -13.82 -24.50
C GLY A 84 4.17 -13.14 -23.92
N LEU A 85 3.81 -13.42 -22.66
CA LEU A 85 2.64 -12.86 -22.00
C LEU A 85 2.93 -11.45 -21.50
N TYR A 86 1.98 -10.53 -21.70
CA TYR A 86 2.14 -9.15 -21.24
C TYR A 86 1.98 -9.01 -19.73
N ARG A 87 2.86 -8.20 -19.13
CA ARG A 87 2.79 -7.76 -17.75
C ARG A 87 3.04 -6.27 -17.65
N GLY A 88 2.17 -5.58 -16.91
CA GLY A 88 2.29 -4.16 -16.66
C GLY A 88 2.23 -3.80 -15.18
N THR A 89 2.76 -2.63 -14.84
CA THR A 89 2.59 -2.01 -13.52
C THR A 89 2.33 -0.52 -13.70
N ILE A 90 1.21 -0.06 -13.15
CA ILE A 90 0.80 1.33 -13.08
C ILE A 90 0.93 1.76 -11.61
N GLN A 91 1.59 2.88 -11.36
CA GLN A 91 1.69 3.49 -10.05
C GLN A 91 1.20 4.94 -10.15
N SER A 92 0.25 5.30 -9.28
CA SER A 92 -0.22 6.66 -9.16
C SER A 92 0.73 7.51 -8.32
N ASP A 93 0.59 8.82 -8.41
CA ASP A 93 1.05 9.72 -7.35
C ASP A 93 0.19 9.52 -6.08
N PHE A 94 0.53 10.22 -5.00
CA PHE A 94 -0.29 10.29 -3.80
C PHE A 94 -1.55 11.12 -4.04
N CYS A 95 -2.64 10.45 -4.38
CA CYS A 95 -3.95 11.04 -4.65
C CYS A 95 -4.54 11.64 -3.36
N ILE A 96 -4.71 12.96 -3.31
CA ILE A 96 -5.31 13.66 -2.17
C ILE A 96 -6.80 13.33 -2.12
N PHE A 97 -7.27 12.74 -1.02
CA PHE A 97 -8.70 12.50 -0.79
C PHE A 97 -9.28 13.38 0.33
N ALA A 98 -8.44 14.08 1.09
CA ALA A 98 -8.89 14.96 2.15
C ALA A 98 -7.90 16.12 2.38
N VAL A 99 -8.43 17.33 2.46
CA VAL A 99 -7.72 18.58 2.80
C VAL A 99 -8.65 19.51 3.58
N GLY A 100 -8.07 20.42 4.37
CA GLY A 100 -8.82 21.40 5.16
C GLY A 100 -9.47 20.81 6.41
N ASP A 101 -10.56 21.43 6.86
CA ASP A 101 -11.12 21.19 8.20
C ASP A 101 -11.68 19.78 8.41
N THR A 102 -12.06 19.09 7.33
CA THR A 102 -12.62 17.73 7.37
C THR A 102 -11.56 16.64 7.24
N THR A 103 -10.26 17.01 7.18
CA THR A 103 -9.15 16.07 6.95
C THR A 103 -9.16 14.91 7.93
N LEU A 104 -9.21 15.21 9.23
CA LEU A 104 -9.19 14.18 10.27
C LEU A 104 -10.43 13.26 10.20
N GLN A 105 -11.60 13.80 9.91
CA GLN A 105 -12.84 13.02 9.79
C GLN A 105 -12.76 12.05 8.61
N ASN A 106 -12.35 12.54 7.43
CA ASN A 106 -12.20 11.71 6.24
C ASN A 106 -11.11 10.65 6.43
N MET A 107 -9.98 11.03 7.03
CA MET A 107 -8.92 10.07 7.35
C MET A 107 -9.45 8.97 8.26
N ARG A 108 -10.15 9.29 9.36
CA ARG A 108 -10.77 8.27 10.22
C ARG A 108 -11.73 7.36 9.46
N TYR A 109 -12.54 7.92 8.55
CA TYR A 109 -13.49 7.14 7.77
C TYR A 109 -12.83 6.09 6.87
N TYR A 110 -11.65 6.36 6.32
CA TYR A 110 -10.93 5.44 5.43
C TYR A 110 -9.83 4.61 6.10
N SER A 111 -9.66 4.74 7.42
CA SER A 111 -8.58 4.10 8.18
C SER A 111 -9.10 2.96 9.02
N ILE A 112 -8.23 1.98 9.20
CA ILE A 112 -8.39 0.96 10.24
C ILE A 112 -7.84 1.49 11.57
N ASP A 113 -6.55 1.81 11.59
CA ASP A 113 -5.87 2.42 12.74
C ASP A 113 -5.16 3.68 12.29
N LEU A 114 -5.85 4.82 12.42
CA LEU A 114 -5.24 6.11 12.16
C LEU A 114 -4.24 6.45 13.27
N PRO A 115 -2.99 6.82 12.95
CA PRO A 115 -2.00 7.21 13.96
C PRO A 115 -2.54 8.33 14.87
N PHE A 116 -2.44 8.11 16.19
CA PHE A 116 -2.82 9.12 17.16
C PHE A 116 -1.59 9.92 17.58
N ILE A 117 -1.61 11.22 17.30
CA ILE A 117 -0.57 12.16 17.69
C ILE A 117 -1.22 13.23 18.57
N ARG A 118 -0.79 13.31 19.84
CA ARG A 118 -1.33 14.28 20.79
C ARG A 118 -1.01 15.69 20.31
N GLY A 119 -2.07 16.47 20.05
CA GLY A 119 -1.94 17.83 19.50
C GLY A 119 -1.60 17.85 18.00
N GLY A 120 -1.60 16.71 17.31
CA GLY A 120 -1.28 16.64 15.89
C GLY A 120 -2.31 17.35 15.01
N VAL A 121 -1.82 18.00 13.96
CA VAL A 121 -2.65 18.66 12.94
C VAL A 121 -2.36 18.04 11.57
N TRP A 122 -3.35 17.33 11.04
CA TRP A 122 -3.26 16.67 9.74
C TRP A 122 -3.52 17.68 8.61
N ALA A 123 -2.55 17.86 7.73
CA ALA A 123 -2.65 18.76 6.59
C ALA A 123 -3.40 18.14 5.40
N ASN A 124 -3.25 16.82 5.22
CA ASN A 124 -3.94 16.08 4.16
C ASN A 124 -4.05 14.57 4.47
N GLY A 125 -5.01 13.94 3.81
CA GLY A 125 -5.10 12.48 3.64
C GLY A 125 -4.89 12.13 2.16
N ARG A 126 -4.06 11.12 1.89
CA ARG A 126 -3.64 10.72 0.55
C ARG A 126 -3.67 9.20 0.38
N MET A 127 -3.92 8.74 -0.82
CA MET A 127 -3.88 7.34 -1.21
C MET A 127 -2.97 7.18 -2.43
N GLN A 128 -2.01 6.26 -2.39
CA GLN A 128 -1.29 5.83 -3.58
C GLN A 128 -1.81 4.47 -4.04
N TYR A 129 -1.98 4.31 -5.35
CA TYR A 129 -2.41 3.07 -5.97
C TYR A 129 -1.28 2.45 -6.77
N LYS A 130 -1.14 1.14 -6.66
CA LYS A 130 -0.31 0.31 -7.53
C LYS A 130 -1.18 -0.78 -8.14
N ILE A 131 -1.30 -0.77 -9.47
CA ILE A 131 -2.06 -1.75 -10.24
C ILE A 131 -1.08 -2.60 -11.03
N ILE A 132 -1.14 -3.91 -10.85
CA ILE A 132 -0.41 -4.89 -11.65
C ILE A 132 -1.40 -5.58 -12.57
N VAL A 133 -1.13 -5.55 -13.87
CA VAL A 133 -1.94 -6.21 -14.90
C VAL A 133 -1.09 -7.31 -15.52
N ARG A 134 -1.62 -8.52 -15.70
CA ARG A 134 -0.90 -9.66 -16.27
C ARG A 134 -1.82 -10.46 -17.16
N GLU A 135 -1.37 -10.81 -18.36
CA GLU A 135 -1.97 -11.90 -19.10
C GLU A 135 -1.68 -13.22 -18.41
N THR A 136 -2.62 -14.14 -18.53
CA THR A 136 -2.51 -15.52 -18.07
C THR A 136 -2.54 -16.46 -19.26
N GLN A 137 -2.01 -17.67 -19.09
CA GLN A 137 -1.94 -18.67 -20.16
C GLN A 137 -3.31 -19.07 -20.75
N ASP A 138 -4.40 -18.81 -20.03
CA ASP A 138 -5.78 -19.05 -20.48
C ASP A 138 -6.38 -17.84 -21.23
N ASN A 139 -5.56 -16.95 -21.76
CA ASN A 139 -5.95 -15.71 -22.47
C ASN A 139 -6.85 -14.78 -21.65
N LYS A 140 -6.73 -14.82 -20.32
CA LYS A 140 -7.39 -13.87 -19.43
C LYS A 140 -6.38 -12.85 -18.92
N VAL A 141 -6.91 -11.82 -18.25
CA VAL A 141 -6.10 -10.80 -17.61
C VAL A 141 -6.36 -10.79 -16.12
N TYR A 142 -5.31 -11.02 -15.35
CA TYR A 142 -5.30 -10.87 -13.90
C TYR A 142 -4.89 -9.45 -13.53
N VAL A 143 -5.68 -8.83 -12.64
CA VAL A 143 -5.43 -7.51 -12.07
C VAL A 143 -5.24 -7.66 -10.57
N LEU A 144 -4.16 -7.09 -10.05
CA LEU A 144 -3.92 -6.93 -8.61
C LEU A 144 -3.73 -5.44 -8.28
N LEU A 145 -4.52 -4.95 -7.35
CA LEU A 145 -4.46 -3.61 -6.82
C LEU A 145 -3.88 -3.64 -5.40
N THR A 146 -2.99 -2.69 -5.11
CA THR A 146 -2.54 -2.36 -3.76
C THR A 146 -2.74 -0.87 -3.53
N GLY A 147 -3.34 -0.52 -2.39
CA GLY A 147 -3.47 0.85 -1.90
C GLY A 147 -2.54 1.09 -0.72
N GLU A 148 -1.98 2.29 -0.64
CA GLU A 148 -1.23 2.76 0.52
C GLU A 148 -1.77 4.12 0.97
N ILE A 149 -2.37 4.14 2.16
CA ILE A 149 -2.92 5.36 2.76
C ILE A 149 -1.85 6.08 3.58
N SER A 150 -1.78 7.39 3.42
CA SER A 150 -0.84 8.25 4.14
C SER A 150 -1.40 9.64 4.41
N GLY A 151 -0.72 10.39 5.25
CA GLY A 151 -1.07 11.78 5.56
C GLY A 151 0.10 12.54 6.14
N MET A 152 0.15 13.85 5.86
CA MET A 152 1.13 14.75 6.45
C MET A 152 0.59 15.30 7.77
N GLU A 153 1.30 15.05 8.86
CA GLU A 153 1.07 15.75 10.12
C GLU A 153 2.04 16.94 10.20
N SER A 154 1.50 18.13 10.42
CA SER A 154 2.19 19.41 10.15
C SER A 154 2.61 20.20 11.39
N HIS A 155 2.24 19.76 12.60
CA HIS A 155 2.46 20.51 13.82
C HIS A 155 3.48 19.85 14.76
N VAL A 156 3.30 18.57 15.08
CA VAL A 156 4.08 17.88 16.13
C VAL A 156 5.30 17.16 15.55
N THR A 157 5.08 16.43 14.47
CA THR A 157 6.07 15.55 13.83
C THR A 157 6.60 16.11 12.53
N SER A 158 5.83 16.94 11.82
CA SER A 158 6.19 17.48 10.49
C SER A 158 6.58 16.37 9.50
N LYS A 159 5.86 15.24 9.55
CA LYS A 159 6.18 14.01 8.80
C LYS A 159 4.96 13.41 8.13
N VAL A 160 5.23 12.65 7.07
CA VAL A 160 4.25 11.72 6.49
C VAL A 160 4.18 10.47 7.35
N HIS A 161 2.97 10.06 7.66
CA HIS A 161 2.68 8.78 8.31
C HIS A 161 1.91 7.89 7.35
N PHE A 162 2.17 6.59 7.42
CA PHE A 162 1.51 5.55 6.64
C PHE A 162 0.78 4.61 7.60
N TRP A 163 -0.37 4.11 7.19
CA TRP A 163 -1.15 3.18 8.02
C TRP A 163 -2.03 2.29 7.15
N LYS A 164 -2.84 1.44 7.78
CA LYS A 164 -3.70 0.48 7.08
C LYS A 164 -5.04 1.11 6.69
N SER A 165 -5.42 0.99 5.42
CA SER A 165 -6.75 1.40 4.95
C SER A 165 -7.83 0.38 5.35
N ASN A 166 -9.07 0.84 5.45
CA ASN A 166 -10.24 -0.03 5.60
C ASN A 166 -10.72 -0.69 4.29
N GLY A 167 -10.01 -0.45 3.18
CA GLY A 167 -10.27 -1.12 1.92
C GLY A 167 -11.32 -0.47 1.02
N PHE A 168 -11.97 0.60 1.48
CA PHE A 168 -13.02 1.26 0.71
C PHE A 168 -12.46 1.82 -0.60
N LYS A 169 -11.37 2.59 -0.54
CA LYS A 169 -10.78 3.27 -1.70
C LYS A 169 -10.23 2.28 -2.72
N GLU A 170 -9.66 1.16 -2.27
CA GLU A 170 -9.21 0.06 -3.12
C GLU A 170 -10.38 -0.64 -3.78
N SER A 171 -11.44 -0.92 -3.03
CA SER A 171 -12.66 -1.50 -3.58
C SER A 171 -13.27 -0.59 -4.66
N MET A 172 -13.37 0.71 -4.39
CA MET A 172 -13.90 1.68 -5.37
C MET A 172 -13.04 1.78 -6.62
N MET A 173 -11.72 1.66 -6.49
CA MET A 173 -10.83 1.61 -7.66
C MET A 173 -11.08 0.34 -8.51
N ILE A 174 -11.25 -0.84 -7.89
CA ILE A 174 -11.64 -2.06 -8.63
C ILE A 174 -12.97 -1.88 -9.35
N GLU A 175 -13.98 -1.32 -8.67
CA GLU A 175 -15.29 -1.08 -9.28
C GLU A 175 -15.22 -0.04 -10.42
N ARG A 176 -14.34 0.96 -10.32
CA ARG A 176 -14.09 1.92 -11.40
C ARG A 176 -13.42 1.29 -12.62
N ILE A 177 -12.47 0.37 -12.41
CA ILE A 177 -11.87 -0.38 -13.53
C ILE A 177 -12.95 -1.21 -14.23
N LYS A 178 -13.82 -1.91 -13.49
CA LYS A 178 -14.95 -2.64 -14.07
C LYS A 178 -15.89 -1.73 -14.85
N MET A 179 -16.23 -0.56 -14.30
CA MET A 179 -17.05 0.45 -14.97
C MET A 179 -16.42 0.88 -16.31
N ASN A 180 -15.11 1.16 -16.31
CA ASN A 180 -14.37 1.54 -17.51
C ASN A 180 -14.20 0.42 -18.54
N LEU A 181 -14.47 -0.83 -18.14
CA LEU A 181 -14.55 -2.01 -19.01
C LEU A 181 -15.98 -2.33 -19.47
N GLY A 182 -16.99 -1.57 -19.02
CA GLY A 182 -18.40 -1.87 -19.30
C GLY A 182 -18.93 -3.12 -18.56
N LEU A 183 -18.25 -3.55 -17.50
CA LEU A 183 -18.63 -4.71 -16.70
C LEU A 183 -19.61 -4.32 -15.57
N PRO A 184 -20.35 -5.29 -15.01
CA PRO A 184 -21.14 -5.06 -13.81
C PRO A 184 -20.28 -4.52 -12.67
N HIS A 185 -20.71 -3.42 -12.05
CA HIS A 185 -19.95 -2.71 -11.04
C HIS A 185 -20.88 -2.09 -9.98
N GLU A 186 -20.34 -1.85 -8.79
CA GLU A 186 -21.03 -1.18 -7.68
C GLU A 186 -20.21 0.01 -7.15
N LEU A 187 -20.12 1.08 -7.95
CA LEU A 187 -19.41 2.29 -7.54
C LEU A 187 -20.25 3.09 -6.53
N LYS A 188 -19.76 3.20 -5.30
CA LYS A 188 -20.42 3.89 -4.17
C LYS A 188 -19.82 5.25 -3.86
N GLU A 189 -18.66 5.56 -4.44
CA GLU A 189 -18.01 6.85 -4.31
C GLU A 189 -18.66 7.88 -5.22
N LYS A 190 -19.12 8.99 -4.65
CA LYS A 190 -19.51 10.18 -5.41
C LYS A 190 -18.25 11.01 -5.61
N LEU A 191 -17.92 11.31 -6.87
CA LEU A 191 -16.85 12.25 -7.24
C LEU A 191 -17.26 13.68 -6.92
#